data_AF-A0A423SP87-F1
#
_entry.id   AF-A0A423SP87-F1
#
_cell.length_a   1.000
_cell.length_b   1.000
_cell.length_c   1.000
_cell.angle_alpha   90.00
_cell.angle_beta   90.00
_cell.angle_gamma   90.00
#
_symmetry.space_group_name_H-M   'P 1'
#
loop_
_entity.id
_entity.type
_entity.pdbx_description
1 polymer ?
#
loop_
_entity_poly.entity_id
_entity_poly.type
_entity_poly.pdbx_seq_one_letter_code
_entity_poly.pdbx_strand_id
1 'polypeptide(L)'
;MEETKQVLLELRDLIHLDISENKGSQDPIDRLMPMKPIVPDLLRDPVFGPNLRSLDISGQDQTKLEDLHFFLKGHPKLEFLGLMLTSLCLDTVFLDGYSITVTGVARADQLIEALKRYPSRMEYVPKILYKIFMLTTHFEAPRPDVIKLILPVMNMHSKQSPIQLAGTACLYNLTKGQVGEQIHPHILRDVVHTTLTAMSIFPDHAQLQKNGLLTLCCDRILHEVSFDKYWCARLVLDCLLTFNDSSTDRMAVAICSILAAKISTAQTALLGAKSVYMRKLLTLVQIRMEEKSVDITLKFTLSALWNLTDESPATCEVFLAENGLTLFLKLLTVFAQDAAVETKVLGLLNNIAEVSPLRSALINEPFVSQLK
;
A
#
# COMPACT_ATOMS: atom_id res chain seq x y z
N MET A 1 8.35 41.58 -11.80
CA MET A 1 8.12 41.24 -10.36
C MET A 1 7.69 42.43 -9.54
N GLU A 2 8.35 43.59 -9.62
CA GLU A 2 7.80 44.83 -9.02
C GLU A 2 6.42 45.17 -9.61
N GLU A 3 6.26 44.99 -10.92
CA GLU A 3 4.96 45.07 -11.60
C GLU A 3 3.93 44.06 -11.05
N THR A 4 4.34 42.82 -10.75
CA THR A 4 3.46 41.80 -10.19
C THR A 4 2.97 42.17 -8.79
N LYS A 5 3.87 42.68 -7.94
CA LYS A 5 3.52 43.21 -6.63
C LYS A 5 2.54 44.37 -6.75
N GLN A 6 2.85 45.34 -7.61
CA GLN A 6 2.02 46.52 -7.82
C GLN A 6 0.60 46.16 -8.28
N VAL A 7 0.49 45.23 -9.24
CA VAL A 7 -0.81 44.71 -9.68
C VAL A 7 -1.57 44.07 -8.53
N LEU A 8 -0.92 43.22 -7.72
CA LEU A 8 -1.58 42.57 -6.57
C LEU A 8 -2.08 43.56 -5.51
N LEU A 9 -1.39 44.69 -5.31
CA LEU A 9 -1.82 45.76 -4.40
C LEU A 9 -3.03 46.54 -4.94
N GLU A 10 -3.23 46.59 -6.25
CA GLU A 10 -4.36 47.27 -6.89
C GLU A 10 -5.66 46.44 -6.86
N LEU A 11 -5.56 45.12 -6.68
CA LEU A 11 -6.70 44.20 -6.61
C LEU A 11 -7.41 44.23 -5.25
N ARG A 12 -8.14 45.32 -4.97
CA ARG A 12 -8.83 45.53 -3.68
C ARG A 12 -9.98 44.55 -3.39
N ASP A 13 -10.56 43.98 -4.44
CA ASP A 13 -11.67 43.01 -4.35
C ASP A 13 -11.19 41.56 -4.39
N LEU A 14 -9.87 41.32 -4.31
CA LEU A 14 -9.29 39.98 -4.30
C LEU A 14 -9.77 39.19 -3.07
N ILE A 15 -10.41 38.05 -3.33
CA ILE A 15 -10.95 37.16 -2.28
C ILE A 15 -10.04 35.95 -2.04
N HIS A 16 -9.49 35.38 -3.12
CA HIS A 16 -8.68 34.17 -3.10
C HIS A 16 -7.37 34.45 -3.83
N LEU A 17 -6.26 34.15 -3.18
CA LEU A 17 -4.93 34.26 -3.77
C LEU A 17 -4.13 33.00 -3.48
N ASP A 18 -3.68 32.35 -4.55
CA ASP A 18 -2.73 31.25 -4.49
C ASP A 18 -1.42 31.72 -5.17
N ILE A 19 -0.39 31.86 -4.35
CA ILE A 19 0.99 32.17 -4.77
C ILE A 19 1.95 31.07 -4.27
N SER A 20 1.42 29.85 -4.13
CA SER A 20 2.18 28.67 -3.72
C SER A 20 3.19 28.23 -4.77
N GLU A 21 4.32 27.69 -4.31
CA GLU A 21 5.43 27.23 -5.14
C GLU A 21 5.55 25.71 -5.19
N ASN A 22 5.83 25.19 -6.38
CA ASN A 22 6.17 23.80 -6.64
C ASN A 22 7.71 23.65 -6.62
N LYS A 23 8.28 23.39 -5.44
CA LYS A 23 9.75 23.26 -5.24
C LYS A 23 10.42 22.17 -6.10
N GLY A 24 9.67 21.22 -6.67
CA GLY A 24 10.20 20.13 -7.50
C GLY A 24 10.41 20.50 -8.97
N SER A 25 9.87 21.63 -9.42
CA SER A 25 9.83 22.03 -10.84
C SER A 25 10.81 23.14 -11.22
N GLN A 26 11.78 23.48 -10.36
CA GLN A 26 12.79 24.48 -10.72
C GLN A 26 13.73 23.93 -11.79
N ASP A 27 13.55 24.43 -13.01
CA ASP A 27 14.47 24.29 -14.13
C ASP A 27 15.88 24.69 -13.63
N PRO A 28 16.98 24.02 -14.01
CA PRO A 28 18.32 24.42 -13.59
C PRO A 28 18.64 25.89 -13.90
N ILE A 29 17.94 26.48 -14.87
CA ILE A 29 18.01 27.89 -15.25
C ILE A 29 17.38 28.81 -14.17
N ASP A 30 16.26 28.42 -13.56
CA ASP A 30 15.61 29.19 -12.48
C ASP A 30 16.47 29.26 -11.22
N ARG A 31 17.33 28.26 -11.00
CA ARG A 31 18.32 28.28 -9.90
C ARG A 31 19.44 29.29 -10.13
N LEU A 32 19.71 29.67 -11.37
CA LEU A 32 20.74 30.64 -11.74
C LEU A 32 20.26 32.09 -11.66
N MET A 33 18.94 32.31 -11.62
CA MET A 33 18.33 33.63 -11.45
C MET A 33 17.47 33.66 -10.17
N PRO A 34 18.06 33.90 -9.00
CA PRO A 34 17.29 33.99 -7.76
C PRO A 34 16.29 35.15 -7.86
N MET A 35 15.03 34.79 -8.04
CA MET A 35 13.92 35.74 -8.03
C MET A 35 13.76 36.29 -6.60
N LYS A 36 13.77 37.62 -6.46
CA LYS A 36 13.42 38.32 -5.22
C LYS A 36 12.03 37.86 -4.73
N PRO A 37 11.90 37.45 -3.45
CA PRO A 37 10.63 36.98 -2.91
C PRO A 37 9.61 38.11 -2.83
N ILE A 38 8.45 37.94 -3.48
CA ILE A 38 7.38 38.95 -3.46
C ILE A 38 6.51 38.80 -2.20
N VAL A 39 6.35 37.58 -1.68
CA VAL A 39 5.44 37.29 -0.55
C VAL A 39 5.75 38.08 0.71
N PRO A 40 6.99 38.15 1.23
CA PRO A 40 7.29 38.91 2.44
C PRO A 40 6.96 40.40 2.29
N ASP A 41 7.21 40.97 1.11
CA ASP A 41 6.94 42.38 0.82
C ASP A 41 5.43 42.67 0.71
N LEU A 42 4.63 41.71 0.22
CA LEU A 42 3.16 41.80 0.20
C LEU A 42 2.56 41.73 1.60
N LEU A 43 3.02 40.79 2.44
CA LEU A 43 2.47 40.59 3.79
C LEU A 43 2.74 41.76 4.73
N ARG A 44 3.82 42.53 4.48
CA ARG A 44 4.13 43.77 5.22
C ARG A 44 3.29 44.97 4.79
N ASP A 45 2.64 44.90 3.63
CA ASP A 45 1.88 46.02 3.10
C ASP A 45 0.45 46.04 3.68
N PRO A 46 0.04 47.09 4.41
CA PRO A 46 -1.27 47.14 5.06
C PRO A 46 -2.44 47.30 4.08
N VAL A 47 -2.20 47.70 2.83
CA VAL A 47 -3.27 47.84 1.82
C VAL A 47 -3.45 46.60 0.96
N PHE A 48 -2.58 45.60 1.11
CA PHE A 48 -2.66 44.36 0.36
C PHE A 48 -3.90 43.56 0.75
N GLY A 49 -4.77 43.25 -0.22
CA GLY A 49 -5.84 42.25 -0.07
C GLY A 49 -6.84 42.45 1.09
N PRO A 50 -7.45 43.63 1.29
CA PRO A 50 -8.30 43.92 2.46
C PRO A 50 -9.56 43.03 2.57
N ASN A 51 -9.94 42.36 1.48
CA ASN A 51 -11.09 41.45 1.42
C ASN A 51 -10.70 39.97 1.29
N LEU A 52 -9.41 39.66 1.43
CA LEU A 52 -8.90 38.30 1.24
C LEU A 52 -9.49 37.35 2.29
N ARG A 53 -10.07 36.25 1.81
CA ARG A 53 -10.58 35.14 2.63
C ARG A 53 -9.68 33.92 2.57
N SER A 54 -8.87 33.80 1.52
CA SER A 54 -8.04 32.63 1.28
C SER A 54 -6.70 33.06 0.73
N LEU A 55 -5.64 32.69 1.45
CA LEU A 55 -4.27 32.91 1.03
C LEU A 55 -3.50 31.59 1.05
N ASP A 56 -2.91 31.21 -0.07
CA ASP A 56 -2.00 30.07 -0.14
C ASP A 56 -0.58 30.55 -0.47
N ILE A 57 0.33 30.37 0.49
CA ILE A 57 1.76 30.65 0.37
C ILE A 57 2.58 29.37 0.55
N SER A 58 1.98 28.21 0.28
CA SER A 58 2.66 26.92 0.41
C SER A 58 3.96 26.91 -0.43
N GLY A 59 5.04 26.35 0.11
CA GLY A 59 6.36 26.35 -0.52
C GLY A 59 7.16 27.66 -0.38
N GLN A 60 6.57 28.75 0.13
CA GLN A 60 7.26 30.04 0.28
C GLN A 60 8.08 30.12 1.59
N ASP A 61 9.30 29.59 1.60
CA ASP A 61 10.16 29.53 2.80
C ASP A 61 10.78 30.87 3.22
N GLN A 62 10.69 31.90 2.37
CA GLN A 62 11.34 33.20 2.63
C GLN A 62 10.50 34.11 3.54
N THR A 63 9.27 33.70 3.86
CA THR A 63 8.34 34.44 4.71
C THR A 63 8.69 34.28 6.18
N LYS A 64 8.82 35.39 6.91
CA LYS A 64 9.06 35.38 8.36
C LYS A 64 7.75 35.32 9.14
N LEU A 65 7.81 34.76 10.34
CA LEU A 65 6.66 34.69 11.26
C LEU A 65 6.09 36.08 11.59
N GLU A 66 6.95 37.07 11.77
CA GLU A 66 6.57 38.47 12.07
C GLU A 66 5.71 39.08 10.95
N ASP A 67 6.09 38.84 9.69
CA ASP A 67 5.37 39.35 8.52
C ASP A 67 3.98 38.74 8.43
N LEU A 68 3.87 37.43 8.66
CA LEU A 68 2.59 36.73 8.67
C LEU A 68 1.71 37.17 9.84
N HIS A 69 2.29 37.38 11.03
CA HIS A 69 1.55 37.84 12.19
C HIS A 69 1.01 39.28 12.01
N PHE A 70 1.79 40.17 11.40
CA PHE A 70 1.34 41.50 11.02
C PHE A 70 0.17 41.43 10.02
N PHE A 71 0.31 40.61 8.99
CA PHE A 71 -0.75 40.37 8.01
C PHE A 71 -2.05 39.89 8.67
N LEU A 72 -1.99 38.86 9.50
CA LEU A 72 -3.18 38.28 10.14
C LEU A 72 -3.97 39.29 11.00
N LYS A 73 -3.28 40.19 11.71
CA LYS A 73 -3.95 41.27 12.47
C LYS A 73 -4.77 42.20 11.59
N GLY A 74 -4.30 42.48 10.37
CA GLY A 74 -5.00 43.33 9.40
C GLY A 74 -6.12 42.61 8.65
N HIS A 75 -6.21 41.28 8.73
CA HIS A 75 -7.07 40.45 7.90
C HIS A 75 -8.04 39.56 8.72
N PRO A 76 -8.96 40.15 9.50
CA PRO A 76 -9.89 39.39 10.35
C PRO A 76 -10.92 38.56 9.55
N LYS A 77 -11.04 38.80 8.23
CA LYS A 77 -11.92 38.03 7.33
C LYS A 77 -11.25 36.79 6.74
N LEU A 78 -9.97 36.55 7.02
CA LEU A 78 -9.26 35.39 6.48
C LEU A 78 -9.88 34.10 7.07
N GLU A 79 -10.23 33.17 6.19
CA GLU A 79 -10.85 31.88 6.54
C GLU A 79 -9.87 30.72 6.27
N PHE A 80 -8.92 30.91 5.35
CA PHE A 80 -7.96 29.90 4.95
C PHE A 80 -6.53 30.44 4.80
N LEU A 81 -5.56 29.67 5.30
CA LEU A 81 -4.14 29.91 5.12
C LEU A 81 -3.38 28.63 4.70
N GLY A 82 -2.76 28.67 3.52
CA GLY A 82 -1.95 27.59 2.98
C GLY A 82 -0.48 27.73 3.37
N LEU A 83 0.03 26.80 4.19
CA LEU A 83 1.41 26.80 4.69
C LEU A 83 2.15 25.50 4.40
N MET A 84 1.65 24.66 3.50
CA MET A 84 2.31 23.39 3.18
C MET A 84 3.73 23.63 2.68
N LEU A 85 4.68 22.79 3.10
CA LEU A 85 6.09 22.90 2.71
C LEU A 85 6.76 24.24 3.09
N THR A 86 6.23 24.93 4.10
CA THR A 86 6.86 26.08 4.76
C THR A 86 7.34 25.71 6.16
N SER A 87 8.37 26.38 6.68
CA SER A 87 8.77 26.24 8.10
C SER A 87 7.71 26.81 9.06
N LEU A 88 6.93 27.79 8.59
CA LEU A 88 5.88 28.47 9.36
C LEU A 88 4.77 27.54 9.81
N CYS A 89 4.53 26.43 9.10
CA CYS A 89 3.51 25.49 9.53
C CYS A 89 3.89 24.68 10.78
N LEU A 90 5.14 24.74 11.26
CA LEU A 90 5.62 23.96 12.41
C LEU A 90 5.29 24.60 13.76
N ASP A 91 5.28 25.93 13.83
CA ASP A 91 4.88 26.68 15.01
C ASP A 91 3.54 27.32 14.70
N THR A 92 2.44 26.78 15.22
CA THR A 92 1.07 27.25 14.91
C THR A 92 0.43 27.99 16.08
N VAL A 93 1.17 28.21 17.16
CA VAL A 93 0.69 28.93 18.36
C VAL A 93 0.30 30.36 18.00
N PHE A 94 0.95 30.96 17.00
CA PHE A 94 0.58 32.31 16.51
C PHE A 94 -0.83 32.39 15.90
N LEU A 95 -1.46 31.25 15.60
CA LEU A 95 -2.82 31.16 15.09
C LEU A 95 -3.85 30.98 16.21
N ASP A 96 -3.41 30.86 17.48
CA ASP A 96 -4.31 30.79 18.62
C ASP A 96 -5.17 32.06 18.70
N GLY A 97 -6.49 31.88 18.72
CA GLY A 97 -7.47 32.97 18.70
C GLY A 97 -8.01 33.34 17.31
N TYR A 98 -7.47 32.76 16.24
CA TYR A 98 -8.02 32.91 14.88
C TYR A 98 -8.88 31.71 14.48
N SER A 99 -10.04 31.96 13.87
CA SER A 99 -10.89 30.90 13.30
C SER A 99 -10.50 30.62 11.85
N ILE A 100 -9.25 30.20 11.63
CA ILE A 100 -8.66 29.99 10.29
C ILE A 100 -8.38 28.51 10.07
N THR A 101 -8.78 28.01 8.90
CA THR A 101 -8.39 26.67 8.43
C THR A 101 -6.99 26.73 7.84
N VAL A 102 -6.08 25.88 8.32
CA VAL A 102 -4.67 25.91 7.90
C VAL A 102 -4.25 24.58 7.30
N THR A 103 -3.46 24.62 6.22
CA THR A 103 -2.76 23.43 5.70
C THR A 103 -1.29 23.49 6.06
N GLY A 104 -0.70 22.36 6.40
CA GLY A 104 0.60 22.30 7.04
C GLY A 104 0.97 20.88 7.47
N VAL A 105 2.13 20.73 8.09
CA VAL A 105 2.64 19.42 8.54
C VAL A 105 2.77 19.26 10.07
N ALA A 106 2.36 20.27 10.86
CA ALA A 106 2.48 20.18 12.32
C ALA A 106 1.42 19.30 12.96
N ARG A 107 0.19 19.32 12.44
CA ARG A 107 -0.96 18.66 13.06
C ARG A 107 -1.73 17.79 12.08
N ALA A 108 -2.48 16.83 12.62
CA ALA A 108 -3.25 15.87 11.83
C ALA A 108 -4.37 16.54 11.02
N ASP A 109 -5.07 17.52 11.60
CA ASP A 109 -6.10 18.32 10.95
C ASP A 109 -5.55 19.07 9.72
N GLN A 110 -4.37 19.68 9.86
CA GLN A 110 -3.70 20.38 8.77
C GLN A 110 -3.32 19.47 7.59
N LEU A 111 -2.82 18.26 7.88
CA LEU A 111 -2.45 17.28 6.86
C LEU A 111 -3.67 16.72 6.13
N ILE A 112 -4.74 16.44 6.87
CA ILE A 112 -6.03 16.01 6.32
C ILE A 112 -6.57 17.10 5.40
N GLU A 113 -6.51 18.35 5.84
CA GLU A 113 -6.96 19.48 5.05
C GLU A 113 -6.08 19.72 3.81
N ALA A 114 -4.76 19.49 3.93
CA ALA A 114 -3.84 19.59 2.80
C ALA A 114 -4.18 18.55 1.73
N LEU A 115 -4.51 17.31 2.13
CA LEU A 115 -4.88 16.26 1.20
C LEU A 115 -6.21 16.57 0.48
N LYS A 116 -7.17 17.23 1.15
CA LYS A 116 -8.43 17.69 0.53
C LYS A 116 -8.20 18.81 -0.49
N ARG A 117 -7.33 19.78 -0.19
CA ARG A 117 -7.11 20.97 -1.04
C ARG A 117 -6.13 20.73 -2.17
N TYR A 118 -5.15 19.85 -1.97
CA TYR A 118 -4.06 19.64 -2.93
C TYR A 118 -4.06 18.26 -3.59
N PRO A 119 -5.22 17.63 -3.93
CA PRO A 119 -5.22 16.26 -4.44
C PRO A 119 -4.53 16.15 -5.80
N SER A 120 -4.50 17.23 -6.60
CA SER A 120 -3.87 17.27 -7.92
C SER A 120 -2.39 17.70 -7.91
N ARG A 121 -1.87 18.18 -6.77
CA ARG A 121 -0.50 18.70 -6.66
C ARG A 121 0.49 17.55 -6.46
N MET A 122 0.97 16.95 -7.55
CA MET A 122 1.84 15.77 -7.55
C MET A 122 3.11 15.89 -6.69
N GLU A 123 3.62 17.09 -6.46
CA GLU A 123 4.81 17.30 -5.61
C GLU A 123 4.49 17.38 -4.12
N TYR A 124 3.25 17.74 -3.79
CA TYR A 124 2.80 17.92 -2.40
C TYR A 124 2.27 16.61 -1.86
N VAL A 125 1.48 15.89 -2.68
CA VAL A 125 0.80 14.64 -2.30
C VAL A 125 1.74 13.60 -1.67
N PRO A 126 2.91 13.24 -2.26
CA PRO A 126 3.81 12.27 -1.64
C PRO A 126 4.28 12.71 -0.25
N LYS A 127 4.54 14.00 -0.06
CA LYS A 127 5.01 14.57 1.21
C LYS A 127 3.89 14.58 2.25
N ILE A 128 2.67 14.93 1.84
CA ILE A 128 1.48 14.87 2.68
C ILE A 128 1.22 13.43 3.12
N LEU A 129 1.19 12.48 2.18
CA LEU A 129 0.96 11.07 2.47
C LEU A 129 2.06 10.49 3.38
N TYR A 130 3.33 10.85 3.16
CA TYR A 130 4.40 10.44 4.06
C TYR A 130 4.19 10.96 5.49
N LYS A 131 3.79 12.22 5.65
CA LYS A 131 3.49 12.78 6.99
C LYS A 131 2.24 12.13 7.61
N ILE A 132 1.21 11.85 6.83
CA ILE A 132 0.05 11.08 7.28
C ILE A 132 0.49 9.68 7.73
N PHE A 133 1.32 8.97 6.94
CA PHE A 133 1.87 7.67 7.32
C PHE A 133 2.55 7.70 8.68
N MET A 134 3.38 8.71 8.96
CA MET A 134 4.01 8.86 10.28
C MET A 134 2.99 9.07 11.42
N LEU A 135 1.83 9.67 11.14
CA LEU A 135 0.76 9.82 12.13
C LEU A 135 -0.06 8.54 12.31
N THR A 136 -0.25 7.74 11.25
CA THR A 136 -1.07 6.53 11.31
C THR A 136 -0.57 5.50 12.31
N THR A 137 0.72 5.51 12.68
CA THR A 137 1.28 4.63 13.71
C THR A 137 0.80 4.96 15.12
N HIS A 138 0.23 6.14 15.33
CA HIS A 138 -0.25 6.62 16.63
C HIS A 138 -1.78 6.71 16.71
N PHE A 139 -2.51 6.26 15.68
CA PHE A 139 -3.96 6.23 15.72
C PHE A 139 -4.46 5.06 16.55
N GLU A 140 -5.14 5.36 17.65
CA GLU A 140 -5.77 4.37 18.52
C GLU A 140 -7.20 4.01 18.08
N ALA A 141 -7.83 4.91 17.31
CA ALA A 141 -9.19 4.74 16.81
C ALA A 141 -9.22 4.51 15.29
N PRO A 142 -10.22 3.78 14.76
CA PRO A 142 -10.44 3.63 13.32
C PRO A 142 -10.62 4.97 12.60
N ARG A 143 -9.93 5.16 11.47
CA ARG A 143 -9.96 6.39 10.66
C ARG A 143 -10.47 6.17 9.23
N PRO A 144 -11.75 5.78 9.07
CA PRO A 144 -12.35 5.62 7.74
C PRO A 144 -12.43 6.95 6.97
N ASP A 145 -12.46 8.07 7.66
CA ASP A 145 -12.39 9.42 7.09
C ASP A 145 -11.06 9.65 6.34
N VAL A 146 -9.94 9.23 6.93
CA VAL A 146 -8.60 9.35 6.31
C VAL A 146 -8.47 8.39 5.14
N ILE A 147 -8.95 7.14 5.28
CA ILE A 147 -8.96 6.16 4.17
C ILE A 147 -9.72 6.73 2.96
N LYS A 148 -10.91 7.29 3.18
CA LYS A 148 -11.75 7.87 2.11
C LYS A 148 -11.11 9.06 1.40
N LEU A 149 -10.14 9.74 2.03
CA LEU A 149 -9.37 10.81 1.40
C LEU A 149 -8.17 10.29 0.60
N ILE A 150 -7.53 9.20 1.07
CA ILE A 150 -6.34 8.63 0.41
C ILE A 150 -6.73 7.90 -0.87
N LEU A 151 -7.82 7.12 -0.87
CA LEU A 151 -8.19 6.27 -2.02
C LEU A 151 -8.36 7.09 -3.32
N PRO A 152 -9.11 8.21 -3.36
CA PRO A 152 -9.24 9.01 -4.58
C PRO A 152 -7.92 9.61 -5.05
N VAL A 153 -7.04 10.02 -4.13
CA VAL A 153 -5.73 10.60 -4.45
C VAL A 153 -4.81 9.54 -5.06
N MET A 154 -4.80 8.32 -4.52
CA MET A 154 -4.08 7.21 -5.14
C MET A 154 -4.63 6.90 -6.53
N ASN A 155 -5.95 6.92 -6.71
CA ASN A 155 -6.55 6.61 -8.01
C ASN A 155 -6.23 7.67 -9.06
N MET A 156 -6.26 8.96 -8.67
CA MET A 156 -5.88 10.09 -9.52
C MET A 156 -4.43 9.98 -10.00
N HIS A 157 -3.53 9.52 -9.13
CA HIS A 157 -2.10 9.42 -9.39
C HIS A 157 -1.62 7.97 -9.52
N SER A 158 -2.40 7.13 -10.19
CA SER A 158 -2.15 5.68 -10.32
C SER A 158 -0.80 5.34 -10.92
N LYS A 159 -0.22 6.22 -11.76
CA LYS A 159 1.09 6.04 -12.40
C LYS A 159 2.26 6.69 -11.65
N GLN A 160 2.01 7.33 -10.50
CA GLN A 160 3.05 8.02 -9.74
C GLN A 160 3.55 7.12 -8.61
N SER A 161 4.71 6.49 -8.82
CA SER A 161 5.31 5.56 -7.85
C SER A 161 5.45 6.12 -6.43
N PRO A 162 5.93 7.38 -6.22
CA PRO A 162 6.05 7.92 -4.86
C PRO A 162 4.70 8.05 -4.13
N ILE A 163 3.63 8.35 -4.88
CA ILE A 163 2.28 8.48 -4.33
C ILE A 163 1.71 7.10 -3.98
N GLN A 164 1.86 6.12 -4.88
CA GLN A 164 1.40 4.76 -4.59
C GLN A 164 2.17 4.10 -3.44
N LEU A 165 3.48 4.31 -3.36
CA LEU A 165 4.28 3.81 -2.25
C LEU A 165 3.82 4.37 -0.90
N ALA A 166 3.68 5.69 -0.80
CA ALA A 166 3.22 6.32 0.44
C ALA A 166 1.76 5.98 0.76
N GLY A 167 0.90 5.93 -0.26
CA GLY A 167 -0.51 5.59 -0.14
C GLY A 167 -0.72 4.16 0.37
N THR A 168 -0.08 3.16 -0.24
CA THR A 168 -0.15 1.75 0.22
C THR A 168 0.37 1.59 1.65
N ALA A 169 1.42 2.32 2.03
CA ALA A 169 1.92 2.31 3.41
C ALA A 169 0.90 2.88 4.41
N CYS A 170 0.21 3.97 4.05
CA CYS A 170 -0.87 4.53 4.86
C CYS A 170 -2.04 3.54 4.98
N LEU A 171 -2.49 2.96 3.87
CA LEU A 171 -3.60 2.02 3.85
C LEU A 171 -3.31 0.82 4.75
N TYR A 172 -2.13 0.21 4.64
CA TYR A 172 -1.69 -0.86 5.54
C TYR A 172 -1.82 -0.45 7.02
N ASN A 173 -1.26 0.69 7.41
CA ASN A 173 -1.31 1.15 8.80
C ASN A 173 -2.73 1.45 9.28
N LEU A 174 -3.61 1.94 8.39
CA LEU A 174 -5.00 2.27 8.71
C LEU A 174 -5.89 1.02 8.79
N THR A 175 -5.43 -0.13 8.29
CA THR A 175 -6.20 -1.38 8.29
C THR A 175 -5.52 -2.53 9.03
N LYS A 176 -4.43 -2.29 9.78
CA LYS A 176 -3.76 -3.33 10.58
C LYS A 176 -4.35 -3.46 11.98
N GLY A 177 -4.29 -4.68 12.53
CA GLY A 177 -4.67 -4.98 13.92
C GLY A 177 -6.10 -4.56 14.29
N GLN A 178 -6.29 -4.20 15.57
CA GLN A 178 -7.60 -3.84 16.15
C GLN A 178 -8.27 -2.64 15.46
N VAL A 179 -7.48 -1.72 14.90
CA VAL A 179 -7.99 -0.57 14.14
C VAL A 179 -8.67 -1.06 12.87
N GLY A 180 -8.04 -2.01 12.15
CA GLY A 180 -8.58 -2.62 10.94
C GLY A 180 -9.82 -3.49 11.16
N GLU A 181 -9.91 -4.19 12.29
CA GLU A 181 -11.06 -5.01 12.67
C GLU A 181 -12.37 -4.23 12.80
N GLN A 182 -12.26 -2.91 13.04
CA GLN A 182 -13.42 -2.03 13.16
C GLN A 182 -13.75 -1.26 11.86
N ILE A 183 -12.92 -1.37 10.82
CA ILE A 183 -13.22 -0.75 9.52
C ILE A 183 -14.33 -1.55 8.83
N HIS A 184 -15.31 -0.86 8.25
CA HIS A 184 -16.42 -1.53 7.57
C HIS A 184 -15.93 -2.33 6.34
N PRO A 185 -16.40 -3.56 6.08
CA PRO A 185 -15.93 -4.41 4.97
C PRO A 185 -16.02 -3.74 3.58
N HIS A 186 -17.01 -2.87 3.36
CA HIS A 186 -17.12 -2.09 2.12
C HIS A 186 -15.92 -1.16 1.88
N ILE A 187 -15.41 -0.53 2.94
CA ILE A 187 -14.22 0.33 2.84
C ILE A 187 -12.99 -0.54 2.61
N LEU A 188 -12.89 -1.68 3.31
CA LEU A 188 -11.80 -2.64 3.10
C LEU A 188 -11.76 -3.16 1.66
N ARG A 189 -12.91 -3.39 1.01
CA ARG A 189 -12.94 -3.74 -0.41
C ARG A 189 -12.25 -2.68 -1.28
N ASP A 190 -12.54 -1.40 -1.04
CA ASP A 190 -11.96 -0.32 -1.83
C ASP A 190 -10.45 -0.16 -1.55
N VAL A 191 -10.03 -0.41 -0.31
CA VAL A 191 -8.60 -0.51 0.09
C VAL A 191 -7.91 -1.66 -0.65
N VAL A 192 -8.51 -2.85 -0.68
CA VAL A 192 -7.97 -4.02 -1.36
C VAL A 192 -7.87 -3.77 -2.86
N HIS A 193 -8.92 -3.24 -3.49
CA HIS A 193 -8.92 -2.95 -4.92
C HIS A 193 -7.82 -1.93 -5.29
N THR A 194 -7.68 -0.85 -4.51
CA THR A 194 -6.65 0.18 -4.75
C THR A 194 -5.24 -0.39 -4.54
N THR A 195 -5.06 -1.20 -3.50
CA THR A 195 -3.79 -1.89 -3.21
C THR A 195 -3.39 -2.85 -4.33
N LEU A 196 -4.31 -3.71 -4.78
CA LEU A 196 -4.07 -4.64 -5.89
C LEU A 196 -3.79 -3.89 -7.21
N THR A 197 -4.46 -2.76 -7.43
CA THR A 197 -4.20 -1.89 -8.59
C THR A 197 -2.76 -1.38 -8.56
N ALA A 198 -2.33 -0.81 -7.43
CA ALA A 198 -0.96 -0.35 -7.25
C ALA A 198 0.06 -1.47 -7.44
N MET A 199 -0.19 -2.66 -6.86
CA MET A 199 0.66 -3.84 -7.03
C MET A 199 0.77 -4.27 -8.50
N SER A 200 -0.32 -4.19 -9.26
CA SER A 200 -0.33 -4.55 -10.68
C SER A 200 0.40 -3.56 -11.58
N ILE A 201 0.40 -2.26 -11.23
CA ILE A 201 1.07 -1.21 -12.00
C ILE A 201 2.58 -1.18 -11.71
N PHE A 202 2.98 -1.52 -10.48
CA PHE A 202 4.37 -1.47 -10.03
C PHE A 202 4.90 -2.84 -9.57
N PRO A 203 4.91 -3.87 -10.45
CA PRO A 203 5.28 -5.24 -10.07
C PRO A 203 6.68 -5.35 -9.47
N ASP A 204 7.63 -4.57 -9.97
CA ASP A 204 9.04 -4.63 -9.55
C ASP A 204 9.36 -3.77 -8.30
N HIS A 205 8.38 -3.02 -7.77
CA HIS A 205 8.61 -2.12 -6.66
C HIS A 205 8.50 -2.83 -5.30
N ALA A 206 9.59 -3.45 -4.85
CA ALA A 206 9.67 -4.30 -3.65
C ALA A 206 8.90 -3.77 -2.41
N GLN A 207 9.13 -2.52 -2.01
CA GLN A 207 8.49 -1.98 -0.79
C GLN A 207 6.96 -1.76 -0.95
N LEU A 208 6.50 -1.45 -2.16
CA LEU A 208 5.07 -1.30 -2.46
C LEU A 208 4.40 -2.67 -2.42
N GLN A 209 5.03 -3.68 -3.01
CA GLN A 209 4.56 -5.06 -2.96
C GLN A 209 4.49 -5.57 -1.52
N LYS A 210 5.51 -5.27 -0.70
CA LYS A 210 5.52 -5.60 0.73
C LYS A 210 4.37 -4.95 1.49
N ASN A 211 4.08 -3.67 1.26
CA ASN A 211 2.92 -2.98 1.86
C ASN A 211 1.60 -3.64 1.43
N GLY A 212 1.52 -4.04 0.16
CA GLY A 212 0.35 -4.72 -0.38
C GLY A 212 0.12 -6.08 0.27
N LEU A 213 1.16 -6.92 0.32
CA LEU A 213 1.12 -8.22 1.00
C LEU A 213 0.78 -8.08 2.48
N LEU A 214 1.36 -7.11 3.19
CA LEU A 214 1.02 -6.83 4.59
C LEU A 214 -0.46 -6.45 4.79
N THR A 215 -1.03 -5.68 3.87
CA THR A 215 -2.46 -5.36 3.88
C THR A 215 -3.31 -6.61 3.66
N LEU A 216 -2.93 -7.44 2.67
CA LEU A 216 -3.66 -8.64 2.28
C LEU A 216 -3.53 -9.79 3.29
N CYS A 217 -2.49 -9.81 4.13
CA CYS A 217 -2.35 -10.78 5.22
C CYS A 217 -3.38 -10.62 6.35
N CYS A 218 -4.26 -9.63 6.29
CA CYS A 218 -5.37 -9.52 7.24
C CYS A 218 -6.40 -10.64 6.99
N ASP A 219 -6.54 -11.57 7.95
CA ASP A 219 -7.48 -12.69 7.86
C ASP A 219 -8.91 -12.21 7.55
N ARG A 220 -9.35 -11.14 8.20
CA ARG A 220 -10.66 -10.55 7.95
C ARG A 220 -10.85 -10.13 6.49
N ILE A 221 -9.82 -9.56 5.86
CA ILE A 221 -9.87 -9.24 4.43
C ILE A 221 -10.07 -10.52 3.62
N LEU A 222 -9.26 -11.55 3.84
CA LEU A 222 -9.29 -12.78 3.05
C LEU A 222 -10.59 -13.59 3.24
N HIS A 223 -11.21 -13.50 4.42
CA HIS A 223 -12.41 -14.27 4.77
C HIS A 223 -13.73 -13.53 4.57
N GLU A 224 -13.83 -12.27 4.99
CA GLU A 224 -15.10 -11.54 5.09
C GLU A 224 -15.31 -10.51 3.97
N VAL A 225 -14.25 -10.05 3.32
CA VAL A 225 -14.35 -9.01 2.29
C VAL A 225 -14.62 -9.63 0.93
N SER A 226 -15.58 -9.06 0.20
CA SER A 226 -15.89 -9.44 -1.19
C SER A 226 -15.00 -8.64 -2.14
N PHE A 227 -14.03 -9.30 -2.79
CA PHE A 227 -13.12 -8.76 -3.79
C PHE A 227 -12.70 -9.85 -4.79
N ASP A 228 -12.00 -9.48 -5.86
CA ASP A 228 -11.46 -10.44 -6.84
C ASP A 228 -10.29 -11.24 -6.24
N LYS A 229 -10.64 -12.39 -5.65
CA LYS A 229 -9.70 -13.31 -5.02
C LYS A 229 -8.74 -13.95 -6.02
N TYR A 230 -9.16 -14.16 -7.26
CA TYR A 230 -8.30 -14.73 -8.29
C TYR A 230 -7.22 -13.74 -8.74
N TRP A 231 -7.61 -12.48 -8.99
CA TRP A 231 -6.65 -11.44 -9.33
C TRP A 231 -5.62 -11.26 -8.20
N CYS A 232 -6.08 -11.25 -6.95
CA CYS A 232 -5.21 -11.21 -5.78
C CYS A 232 -4.24 -12.40 -5.73
N ALA A 233 -4.75 -13.64 -5.85
CA ALA A 233 -3.90 -14.84 -5.82
C ALA A 233 -2.84 -14.82 -6.93
N ARG A 234 -3.20 -14.37 -8.14
CA ARG A 234 -2.24 -14.22 -9.25
C ARG A 234 -1.14 -13.22 -8.91
N LEU A 235 -1.49 -12.01 -8.44
CA LEU A 235 -0.50 -10.99 -8.07
C LEU A 235 0.41 -11.46 -6.94
N VAL A 236 -0.14 -12.15 -5.94
CA VAL A 236 0.64 -12.68 -4.82
C VAL A 236 1.64 -13.75 -5.29
N LEU A 237 1.23 -14.65 -6.18
CA LEU A 237 2.13 -15.62 -6.79
C LEU A 237 3.19 -14.95 -7.69
N ASP A 238 2.83 -13.88 -8.41
CA ASP A 238 3.80 -13.08 -9.18
C ASP A 238 4.83 -12.40 -8.25
N CYS A 239 4.41 -11.88 -7.09
CA CYS A 239 5.33 -11.36 -6.06
C CYS A 239 6.27 -12.46 -5.57
N LEU A 240 5.76 -13.67 -5.33
CA LEU A 240 6.53 -14.81 -4.88
C LEU A 240 7.61 -15.24 -5.89
N LEU A 241 7.35 -15.07 -7.19
CA LEU A 241 8.35 -15.30 -8.24
C LEU A 241 9.39 -14.18 -8.32
N THR A 242 8.95 -12.94 -8.13
CA THR A 242 9.76 -11.73 -8.37
C THR A 242 10.74 -11.48 -7.23
N PHE A 243 10.31 -11.66 -5.98
CA PHE A 243 11.11 -11.34 -4.80
C PHE A 243 11.52 -12.62 -4.06
N ASN A 244 12.83 -12.75 -3.81
CA ASN A 244 13.42 -13.85 -3.06
C ASN A 244 13.79 -13.40 -1.64
N ASP A 245 12.80 -12.93 -0.88
CA ASP A 245 12.98 -12.57 0.52
C ASP A 245 11.99 -13.34 1.42
N SER A 246 12.51 -13.81 2.56
CA SER A 246 11.77 -14.65 3.51
C SER A 246 10.46 -14.01 4.00
N SER A 247 10.42 -12.67 4.10
CA SER A 247 9.22 -11.98 4.56
C SER A 247 8.10 -12.01 3.53
N THR A 248 8.43 -11.76 2.25
CA THR A 248 7.50 -11.87 1.12
C THR A 248 7.08 -13.31 0.92
N ASP A 249 8.01 -14.27 0.95
CA ASP A 249 7.69 -15.70 0.82
C ASP A 249 6.62 -16.11 1.83
N ARG A 250 6.85 -15.82 3.12
CA ARG A 250 5.93 -16.14 4.22
C ARG A 250 4.55 -15.50 4.04
N MET A 251 4.49 -14.22 3.68
CA MET A 251 3.21 -13.53 3.47
C MET A 251 2.46 -14.08 2.25
N ALA A 252 3.17 -14.30 1.15
CA ALA A 252 2.58 -14.79 -0.08
C ALA A 252 1.99 -16.19 0.08
N VAL A 253 2.74 -17.12 0.70
CA VAL A 253 2.20 -18.47 0.93
C VAL A 253 1.06 -18.47 1.95
N ALA A 254 1.07 -17.58 2.95
CA ALA A 254 -0.04 -17.42 3.88
C ALA A 254 -1.33 -17.00 3.15
N ILE A 255 -1.25 -15.96 2.32
CA ILE A 255 -2.39 -15.48 1.52
C ILE A 255 -2.87 -16.57 0.54
N CYS A 256 -1.95 -17.18 -0.20
CA CYS A 256 -2.28 -18.26 -1.15
C CYS A 256 -2.92 -19.47 -0.49
N SER A 257 -2.49 -19.83 0.72
CA SER A 257 -3.08 -20.96 1.46
C SER A 257 -4.57 -20.80 1.74
N ILE A 258 -5.03 -19.55 1.91
CA ILE A 258 -6.44 -19.21 2.12
C ILE A 258 -7.15 -19.02 0.77
N LEU A 259 -6.56 -18.27 -0.15
CA LEU A 259 -7.21 -17.93 -1.42
C LEU A 259 -7.41 -19.14 -2.33
N ALA A 260 -6.49 -20.11 -2.34
CA ALA A 260 -6.62 -21.32 -3.15
C ALA A 260 -7.89 -22.12 -2.82
N ALA A 261 -8.35 -22.11 -1.57
CA ALA A 261 -9.60 -22.74 -1.14
C ALA A 261 -10.85 -21.85 -1.32
N LYS A 262 -10.69 -20.61 -1.77
CA LYS A 262 -11.78 -19.62 -1.89
C LYS A 262 -12.03 -19.13 -3.31
N ILE A 263 -11.23 -19.57 -4.28
CA ILE A 263 -11.44 -19.33 -5.71
C ILE A 263 -12.08 -20.56 -6.35
N SER A 264 -12.70 -20.39 -7.52
CA SER A 264 -13.33 -21.52 -8.22
C SER A 264 -12.29 -22.54 -8.70
N THR A 265 -12.70 -23.80 -8.85
CA THR A 265 -11.85 -24.88 -9.39
C THR A 265 -11.23 -24.51 -10.75
N ALA A 266 -11.98 -23.83 -11.62
CA ALA A 266 -11.47 -23.33 -12.90
C ALA A 266 -10.33 -22.30 -12.73
N GLN A 267 -10.47 -21.39 -11.77
CA GLN A 267 -9.44 -20.40 -11.44
C GLN A 267 -8.22 -21.04 -10.79
N THR A 268 -8.42 -22.00 -9.89
CA THR A 268 -7.36 -22.81 -9.29
C THR A 268 -6.56 -23.54 -10.37
N ALA A 269 -7.24 -24.17 -11.33
CA ALA A 269 -6.58 -24.83 -12.46
C ALA A 269 -5.75 -23.86 -13.31
N LEU A 270 -6.24 -22.63 -13.56
CA LEU A 270 -5.47 -21.61 -14.30
C LEU A 270 -4.19 -21.17 -13.57
N LEU A 271 -4.22 -21.10 -12.23
CA LEU A 271 -3.01 -20.81 -11.44
C LEU A 271 -2.08 -22.02 -11.41
N GLY A 272 -2.61 -23.19 -11.08
CA GLY A 272 -1.84 -24.42 -10.90
C GLY A 272 -1.24 -24.98 -12.19
N ALA A 273 -1.86 -24.71 -13.34
CA ALA A 273 -1.32 -25.09 -14.65
C ALA A 273 -0.02 -24.34 -15.03
N LYS A 274 0.32 -23.25 -14.33
CA LYS A 274 1.57 -22.52 -14.55
C LYS A 274 2.70 -23.19 -13.76
N SER A 275 3.54 -23.95 -14.47
CA SER A 275 4.69 -24.66 -13.91
C SER A 275 5.62 -23.78 -13.07
N VAL A 276 5.79 -22.50 -13.44
CA VAL A 276 6.63 -21.55 -12.69
C VAL A 276 6.17 -21.36 -11.24
N TYR A 277 4.86 -21.26 -10.98
CA TYR A 277 4.32 -21.11 -9.62
C TYR A 277 4.49 -22.41 -8.84
N MET A 278 4.17 -23.54 -9.46
CA MET A 278 4.32 -24.86 -8.85
C MET A 278 5.77 -25.11 -8.44
N ARG A 279 6.72 -24.88 -9.36
CA ARG A 279 8.16 -25.02 -9.11
C ARG A 279 8.62 -24.17 -7.95
N LYS A 280 8.23 -22.90 -7.89
CA LYS A 280 8.59 -21.99 -6.79
C LYS A 280 8.07 -22.49 -5.44
N LEU A 281 6.81 -22.94 -5.37
CA LEU A 281 6.24 -23.51 -4.14
C LEU A 281 6.98 -24.78 -3.71
N LEU A 282 7.28 -25.69 -4.65
CA LEU A 282 8.06 -26.89 -4.38
C LEU A 282 9.49 -26.57 -3.92
N THR A 283 10.12 -25.53 -4.50
CA THR A 283 11.44 -25.05 -4.05
C THR A 283 11.40 -24.58 -2.61
N LEU A 284 10.36 -23.84 -2.19
CA LEU A 284 10.22 -23.44 -0.79
C LEU A 284 10.11 -24.65 0.13
N VAL A 285 9.31 -25.66 -0.24
CA VAL A 285 9.19 -26.91 0.52
C VAL A 285 10.55 -27.62 0.61
N GLN A 286 11.28 -27.71 -0.50
CA GLN A 286 12.60 -28.34 -0.56
C GLN A 286 13.61 -27.65 0.36
N ILE A 287 13.69 -26.31 0.32
CA ILE A 287 14.60 -25.53 1.17
C ILE A 287 14.33 -25.85 2.65
N ARG A 288 13.06 -25.83 3.09
CA ARG A 288 12.72 -26.08 4.51
C ARG A 288 12.96 -27.53 4.92
N MET A 289 12.79 -28.48 4.00
CA MET A 289 13.13 -29.88 4.22
C MET A 289 14.65 -30.06 4.43
N GLU A 290 15.47 -29.43 3.59
CA GLU A 290 16.94 -29.48 3.69
C GLU A 290 17.44 -28.80 4.97
N GLU A 291 16.80 -27.70 5.38
CA GLU A 291 17.03 -27.03 6.67
C GLU A 291 16.47 -27.80 7.88
N LYS A 292 15.70 -28.88 7.65
CA LYS A 292 14.96 -29.64 8.67
C LYS A 292 14.09 -28.76 9.57
N SER A 293 13.50 -27.71 8.98
CA SER A 293 12.71 -26.72 9.69
C SER A 293 11.22 -26.89 9.37
N VAL A 294 10.41 -27.12 10.41
CA VAL A 294 8.94 -27.12 10.29
C VAL A 294 8.40 -25.79 10.82
N ASP A 295 8.46 -24.78 9.97
CA ASP A 295 7.97 -23.44 10.28
C ASP A 295 6.58 -23.17 9.68
N ILE A 296 6.04 -21.99 10.01
CA ILE A 296 4.77 -21.50 9.46
C ILE A 296 4.79 -21.40 7.93
N THR A 297 5.95 -21.07 7.34
CA THR A 297 6.12 -20.96 5.89
C THR A 297 5.90 -22.31 5.22
N LEU A 298 6.53 -23.38 5.72
CA LEU A 298 6.34 -24.75 5.22
C LEU A 298 4.87 -25.15 5.34
N LYS A 299 4.26 -24.95 6.50
CA LYS A 299 2.86 -25.32 6.75
C LYS A 299 1.90 -24.63 5.78
N PHE A 300 2.08 -23.34 5.53
CA PHE A 300 1.28 -22.60 4.55
C PHE A 300 1.56 -23.01 3.11
N THR A 301 2.83 -23.25 2.77
CA THR A 301 3.19 -23.71 1.41
C THR A 301 2.55 -25.05 1.10
N LEU A 302 2.62 -26.01 2.02
CA LEU A 302 1.96 -27.31 1.88
C LEU A 302 0.43 -27.17 1.78
N SER A 303 -0.16 -26.26 2.56
CA SER A 303 -1.60 -26.02 2.50
C SER A 303 -2.03 -25.37 1.18
N ALA A 304 -1.22 -24.46 0.63
CA ALA A 304 -1.46 -23.86 -0.67
C ALA A 304 -1.35 -24.92 -1.78
N LEU A 305 -0.32 -25.77 -1.77
CA LEU A 305 -0.15 -26.87 -2.72
C LEU A 305 -1.33 -27.86 -2.68
N TRP A 306 -1.77 -28.23 -1.47
CA TRP A 306 -2.92 -29.12 -1.30
C TRP A 306 -4.19 -28.49 -1.89
N ASN A 307 -4.49 -27.23 -1.55
CA ASN A 307 -5.68 -26.54 -2.07
C ASN A 307 -5.60 -26.26 -3.58
N LEU A 308 -4.40 -26.06 -4.15
CA LEU A 308 -4.24 -25.83 -5.59
C LEU A 308 -4.42 -27.09 -6.43
N THR A 309 -4.19 -28.27 -5.84
CA THR A 309 -4.34 -29.58 -6.48
C THR A 309 -5.74 -30.17 -6.28
N ASP A 310 -6.52 -29.61 -5.36
CA ASP A 310 -7.88 -30.04 -5.08
C ASP A 310 -8.80 -29.86 -6.30
N GLU A 311 -9.52 -30.92 -6.64
CA GLU A 311 -10.39 -31.02 -7.83
C GLU A 311 -9.77 -30.53 -9.16
N SER A 312 -8.43 -30.51 -9.28
CA SER A 312 -7.73 -29.93 -10.44
C SER A 312 -6.74 -30.92 -11.08
N PRO A 313 -7.20 -31.76 -12.03
CA PRO A 313 -6.35 -32.72 -12.74
C PRO A 313 -5.12 -32.08 -13.39
N ALA A 314 -5.28 -30.92 -14.03
CA ALA A 314 -4.19 -30.21 -14.67
C ALA A 314 -3.12 -29.73 -13.66
N THR A 315 -3.53 -29.28 -12.47
CA THR A 315 -2.55 -28.91 -11.43
C THR A 315 -1.81 -30.13 -10.91
N CYS A 316 -2.50 -31.26 -10.71
CA CYS A 316 -1.87 -32.53 -10.30
C CYS A 316 -0.83 -33.00 -11.33
N GLU A 317 -1.13 -32.90 -12.62
CA GLU A 317 -0.18 -33.19 -13.71
C GLU A 317 1.07 -32.31 -13.62
N VAL A 318 0.90 -31.00 -13.42
CA VAL A 318 2.03 -30.07 -13.27
C VAL A 318 2.84 -30.37 -12.02
N PHE A 319 2.20 -30.69 -10.90
CA PHE A 319 2.89 -31.10 -9.66
C PHE A 319 3.77 -32.34 -9.90
N LEU A 320 3.24 -33.35 -10.61
CA LEU A 320 4.02 -34.55 -10.96
C LEU A 320 5.17 -34.23 -11.92
N ALA A 321 4.92 -33.41 -12.94
CA ALA A 321 5.92 -32.99 -13.92
C ALA A 321 7.08 -32.19 -13.27
N GLU A 322 6.81 -31.46 -12.19
CA GLU A 322 7.80 -30.72 -11.40
C GLU A 322 8.45 -31.56 -10.29
N ASN A 323 8.36 -32.90 -10.37
CA ASN A 323 8.92 -33.86 -9.40
C ASN A 323 8.37 -33.73 -7.97
N GLY A 324 7.17 -33.19 -7.81
CA GLY A 324 6.54 -32.96 -6.51
C GLY A 324 6.36 -34.25 -5.70
N LEU A 325 6.01 -35.37 -6.35
CA LEU A 325 5.81 -36.66 -5.69
C LEU A 325 7.09 -37.14 -4.98
N THR A 326 8.24 -37.09 -5.67
CA THR A 326 9.52 -37.49 -5.09
C THR A 326 9.89 -36.62 -3.88
N LEU A 327 9.64 -35.32 -3.95
CA LEU A 327 9.87 -34.42 -2.83
C LEU A 327 8.95 -34.75 -1.64
N PHE A 328 7.67 -35.00 -1.89
CA PHE A 328 6.68 -35.27 -0.85
C PHE A 328 6.95 -36.61 -0.14
N LEU A 329 7.40 -37.64 -0.86
CA LEU A 329 7.89 -38.89 -0.23
C LEU A 329 9.08 -38.64 0.71
N LYS A 330 10.02 -37.78 0.30
CA LYS A 330 11.15 -37.42 1.17
C LYS A 330 10.69 -36.68 2.42
N LEU A 331 9.68 -35.79 2.31
CA LEU A 331 9.11 -35.09 3.46
C LEU A 331 8.54 -36.05 4.51
N LEU A 332 7.81 -37.09 4.10
CA LEU A 332 7.28 -38.10 5.02
C LEU A 332 8.40 -38.83 5.78
N THR A 333 9.56 -39.03 5.15
CA THR A 333 10.72 -39.63 5.84
C THR A 333 11.41 -38.63 6.76
N VAL A 334 11.66 -37.41 6.30
CA VAL A 334 12.39 -36.37 7.05
C VAL A 334 11.59 -35.87 8.25
N PHE A 335 10.27 -35.73 8.11
CA PHE A 335 9.36 -35.20 9.12
C PHE A 335 8.35 -36.25 9.60
N ALA A 336 8.77 -37.52 9.72
CA ALA A 336 7.91 -38.65 10.10
C ALA A 336 7.16 -38.51 11.44
N GLN A 337 7.55 -37.56 12.29
CA GLN A 337 6.92 -37.31 13.59
C GLN A 337 6.04 -36.05 13.59
N ASP A 338 5.95 -35.30 12.48
CA ASP A 338 5.12 -34.11 12.39
C ASP A 338 3.79 -34.43 11.68
N ALA A 339 2.77 -34.70 12.49
CA ALA A 339 1.43 -35.04 12.00
C ALA A 339 0.80 -33.94 11.13
N ALA A 340 1.19 -32.67 11.31
CA ALA A 340 0.63 -31.57 10.52
C ALA A 340 1.24 -31.53 9.10
N VAL A 341 2.54 -31.84 8.97
CA VAL A 341 3.19 -32.04 7.66
C VAL A 341 2.62 -33.28 6.99
N GLU A 342 2.55 -34.40 7.72
CA GLU A 342 2.03 -35.68 7.22
C GLU A 342 0.62 -35.52 6.66
N THR A 343 -0.30 -34.92 7.41
CA THR A 343 -1.69 -34.71 6.98
C THR A 343 -1.78 -33.95 5.67
N LYS A 344 -0.97 -32.89 5.50
CA LYS A 344 -0.99 -32.07 4.27
C LYS A 344 -0.37 -32.80 3.08
N VAL A 345 0.70 -33.55 3.32
CA VAL A 345 1.34 -34.36 2.28
C VAL A 345 0.38 -35.45 1.81
N LEU A 346 -0.17 -36.24 2.72
CA LEU A 346 -1.13 -37.30 2.38
C LEU A 346 -2.41 -36.75 1.75
N GLY A 347 -2.89 -35.59 2.22
CA GLY A 347 -4.03 -34.90 1.62
C GLY A 347 -3.81 -34.56 0.14
N LEU A 348 -2.65 -34.00 -0.21
CA LEU A 348 -2.31 -33.73 -1.61
C LEU A 348 -2.19 -35.02 -2.43
N LEU A 349 -1.55 -36.07 -1.89
CA LEU A 349 -1.41 -37.34 -2.58
C LEU A 349 -2.76 -38.04 -2.82
N ASN A 350 -3.72 -37.86 -1.90
CA ASN A 350 -5.10 -38.30 -2.11
C ASN A 350 -5.76 -37.57 -3.29
N ASN A 351 -5.58 -36.25 -3.42
CA ASN A 351 -6.09 -35.50 -4.58
C ASN A 351 -5.53 -36.06 -5.90
N ILE A 352 -4.26 -36.47 -5.94
CA ILE A 352 -3.68 -37.14 -7.12
C ILE A 352 -4.33 -38.51 -7.36
N ALA A 353 -4.60 -39.27 -6.30
CA ALA A 353 -5.22 -40.59 -6.39
C ALA A 353 -6.67 -40.53 -6.94
N GLU A 354 -7.37 -39.43 -6.71
CA GLU A 354 -8.71 -39.20 -7.25
C GLU A 354 -8.70 -39.01 -8.78
N VAL A 355 -7.60 -38.51 -9.35
CA VAL A 355 -7.43 -38.31 -10.79
C VAL A 355 -7.06 -39.61 -11.49
N SER A 356 -8.04 -40.26 -12.12
CA SER A 356 -7.88 -41.62 -12.68
C SER A 356 -6.64 -41.84 -13.56
N PRO A 357 -6.26 -40.95 -14.50
CA PRO A 357 -5.05 -41.13 -15.30
C PRO A 357 -3.73 -41.05 -14.51
N LEU A 358 -3.72 -40.42 -13.33
CA LEU A 358 -2.50 -40.17 -12.55
C LEU A 358 -2.21 -41.23 -11.49
N ARG A 359 -3.16 -42.14 -11.22
CA ARG A 359 -3.02 -43.18 -10.20
C ARG A 359 -1.78 -44.05 -10.39
N SER A 360 -1.40 -44.35 -11.64
CA SER A 360 -0.20 -45.15 -11.92
C SER A 360 1.09 -44.49 -11.43
N ALA A 361 1.12 -43.16 -11.29
CA ALA A 361 2.26 -42.45 -10.72
C ALA A 361 2.45 -42.77 -9.23
N LEU A 362 1.37 -43.07 -8.51
CA LEU A 362 1.40 -43.41 -7.09
C LEU A 362 1.70 -44.90 -6.84
N ILE A 363 1.43 -45.77 -7.80
CA ILE A 363 1.72 -47.21 -7.69
C ILE A 363 3.21 -47.46 -8.00
N ASN A 364 4.08 -46.99 -7.11
CA ASN A 364 5.51 -47.26 -7.14
C ASN A 364 6.01 -47.78 -5.79
N GLU A 365 7.05 -48.61 -5.81
CA GLU A 365 7.59 -49.27 -4.61
C GLU A 365 7.98 -48.27 -3.49
N PRO A 366 8.61 -47.12 -3.78
CA PRO A 366 8.88 -46.10 -2.76
C PRO A 366 7.63 -45.62 -2.02
N PHE A 367 6.54 -45.30 -2.72
CA PHE A 367 5.30 -44.82 -2.11
C PHE A 367 4.61 -45.93 -1.30
N VAL A 368 4.46 -47.12 -1.87
CA VAL A 368 3.81 -48.26 -1.20
C VAL A 368 4.57 -48.67 0.07
N SER A 369 5.89 -48.54 0.08
CA SER A 369 6.71 -48.85 1.25
C SER A 369 6.60 -47.82 2.37
N GLN A 370 6.25 -46.57 2.05
CA GLN A 370 6.05 -45.52 3.05
C GLN A 370 4.66 -45.53 3.72
N LEU A 371 3.69 -46.25 3.14
CA LEU A 371 2.34 -46.41 3.70
C LEU A 371 2.23 -47.59 4.68
N LYS A 372 3.29 -48.38 4.85
CA LYS A 372 3.38 -49.50 5.80
C LYS A 372 4.03 -49.03 7.08
#